data_AF-A0A8J3TKX6-F1
#
_entry.id   AF-A0A8J3TKX6-F1
#
_cell.length_a   1.000
_cell.length_b   1.000
_cell.length_c   1.000
_cell.angle_alpha   90.00
_cell.angle_beta   90.00
_cell.angle_gamma   90.00
#
_symmetry.space_group_name_H-M   'P 1'
#
loop_
_entity.id
_entity.type
_entity.pdbx_description
1 polymer ?
#
loop_
_entity_poly.entity_id
_entity_poly.type
_entity_poly.pdbx_seq_one_letter_code
_entity_poly.pdbx_strand_id
1 'polypeptide(L)'
;MRLFALPATLIVVAVLVYLLVILLRGWRRAAQDASGTPRWEVDTVMEDGWTLIVVKKTAPGRRGPVELTRQTVRAIPDDDAHWDERYREAMVEARSRVTTLEIESP
;
A
#
# COMPACT_ATOMS: atom_id res chain seq x y z
N MET A 1 -7.94 45.26 -20.73
CA MET A 1 -7.01 44.23 -20.21
C MET A 1 -7.16 43.93 -18.71
N ARG A 2 -7.83 44.76 -17.89
CA ARG A 2 -8.04 44.50 -16.45
C ARG A 2 -9.30 43.69 -16.11
N LEU A 3 -10.29 43.63 -17.01
CA LEU A 3 -11.58 42.96 -16.75
C LEU A 3 -11.43 41.43 -16.56
N PHE A 4 -10.45 40.79 -17.20
CA PHE A 4 -10.18 39.36 -17.08
C PHE A 4 -9.20 39.00 -15.95
N ALA A 5 -8.53 39.99 -15.35
CA ALA A 5 -7.59 39.74 -14.26
C ALA A 5 -8.33 39.25 -13.00
N LEU A 6 -9.49 39.81 -12.70
CA LEU A 6 -10.32 39.45 -11.55
C LEU A 6 -10.82 37.98 -11.59
N PRO A 7 -11.47 37.51 -12.67
CA PRO A 7 -11.90 36.11 -12.75
C PRO A 7 -10.72 35.14 -12.82
N ALA A 8 -9.63 35.50 -13.52
CA ALA A 8 -8.43 34.66 -13.56
C ALA A 8 -7.82 34.48 -12.16
N THR A 9 -7.75 35.54 -11.36
CA THR A 9 -7.22 35.47 -9.98
C THR A 9 -8.10 34.59 -9.10
N LEU A 10 -9.43 34.68 -9.23
CA LEU A 10 -10.37 33.82 -8.51
C LEU A 10 -10.19 32.33 -8.86
N ILE A 11 -9.99 32.02 -10.14
CA ILE A 11 -9.74 30.64 -10.58
C ILE A 11 -8.44 30.11 -9.98
N VAL A 12 -7.37 30.90 -9.99
CA VAL A 12 -6.08 30.50 -9.39
C VAL A 12 -6.22 30.24 -7.89
N VAL A 13 -6.93 31.10 -7.17
CA VAL A 13 -7.21 30.91 -5.74
C VAL A 13 -8.03 29.64 -5.50
N ALA A 14 -9.07 29.40 -6.30
CA ALA A 14 -9.89 28.20 -6.19
C ALA A 14 -9.09 26.92 -6.44
N VAL A 15 -8.19 26.93 -7.45
CA VAL A 15 -7.29 25.81 -7.73
C VAL A 15 -6.32 25.58 -6.58
N LEU A 16 -5.73 26.64 -6.02
CA LEU A 16 -4.84 26.53 -4.85
C LEU A 16 -5.56 25.96 -3.63
N VAL A 17 -6.78 26.43 -3.35
CA VAL A 17 -7.59 25.89 -2.25
C VAL A 17 -7.95 24.42 -2.53
N TYR A 18 -8.32 24.08 -3.76
CA TYR A 18 -8.62 22.70 -4.14
C TYR A 18 -7.41 21.77 -3.97
N LEU A 19 -6.22 22.19 -4.41
CA LEU A 19 -4.97 21.47 -4.22
C LEU A 19 -4.63 21.33 -2.74
N LEU A 20 -4.82 22.39 -1.94
CA LEU A 20 -4.63 22.35 -0.49
C LEU A 20 -5.58 21.34 0.18
N VAL A 21 -6.84 21.30 -0.23
CA VAL A 21 -7.83 20.33 0.27
C VAL A 21 -7.42 18.91 -0.10
N ILE A 22 -6.94 18.66 -1.32
CA ILE A 22 -6.42 17.35 -1.72
C ILE A 22 -5.23 16.96 -0.85
N LEU A 23 -4.28 17.88 -0.65
CA LEU A 23 -3.08 17.64 0.15
C LEU A 23 -3.44 17.30 1.60
N LEU A 24 -4.35 18.08 2.20
CA LEU A 24 -4.82 17.86 3.58
C LEU A 24 -5.65 16.58 3.73
N ARG A 25 -6.46 16.20 2.73
CA ARG A 25 -7.18 14.91 2.73
C ARG A 25 -6.22 13.72 2.61
N GLY A 26 -5.19 13.84 1.77
CA GLY A 26 -4.14 12.83 1.65
C GLY A 26 -3.41 12.63 2.97
N TRP A 27 -3.05 13.72 3.65
CA TRP A 27 -2.38 13.66 4.93
C TRP A 27 -3.24 13.11 6.06
N ARG A 28 -4.54 13.44 6.11
CA ARG A 28 -5.45 12.88 7.12
C ARG A 28 -5.65 11.37 6.97
N ARG A 29 -5.69 10.84 5.74
CA ARG A 29 -5.71 9.38 5.52
C ARG A 29 -4.42 8.73 6.00
N ALA A 30 -3.27 9.28 5.61
CA ALA A 30 -1.98 8.79 6.06
C ALA A 30 -1.81 8.88 7.60
N ALA A 31 -2.37 9.91 8.25
CA ALA A 31 -2.33 10.06 9.70
C ALA A 31 -3.32 9.14 10.44
N GLN A 32 -4.46 8.80 9.83
CA GLN A 32 -5.37 7.78 10.36
C GLN A 32 -4.76 6.39 10.26
N ASP A 33 -4.13 6.08 9.12
CA ASP A 33 -3.34 4.86 8.96
C ASP A 33 -2.18 4.83 9.96
N ALA A 34 -1.55 5.98 10.26
CA ALA A 34 -0.49 6.13 11.26
C ALA A 34 -0.89 5.78 12.72
N SER A 35 -2.19 5.67 13.01
CA SER A 35 -2.73 5.27 14.32
C SER A 35 -3.26 3.83 14.35
N GLY A 36 -3.11 3.09 13.24
CA GLY A 36 -3.60 1.72 13.10
C GLY A 36 -2.81 0.69 13.91
N THR A 37 -3.50 -0.39 14.29
CA THR A 37 -2.88 -1.59 14.85
C THR A 37 -1.93 -2.21 13.82
N PRO A 38 -0.78 -2.80 14.24
CA PRO A 38 0.06 -3.59 13.33
C PRO A 38 -0.77 -4.64 12.60
N ARG A 39 -0.73 -4.62 11.27
CA ARG A 39 -1.51 -5.53 10.41
C ARG A 39 -0.59 -6.39 9.56
N TRP A 40 -1.02 -7.62 9.32
CA TRP A 40 -0.36 -8.51 8.39
C TRP A 40 -0.91 -8.27 6.98
N GLU A 41 -0.02 -8.10 6.01
CA GLU A 41 -0.37 -7.86 4.61
C GLU A 41 0.31 -8.90 3.72
N VAL A 42 -0.40 -9.34 2.68
CA VAL A 42 0.19 -10.10 1.58
C VAL A 42 0.81 -9.11 0.62
N ASP A 43 2.07 -9.35 0.25
CA ASP A 43 2.79 -8.57 -0.74
C ASP A 43 3.42 -9.49 -1.79
N THR A 44 3.59 -8.98 -3.00
CA THR A 44 4.24 -9.71 -4.10
C THR A 44 5.45 -8.92 -4.53
N VAL A 45 6.62 -9.56 -4.43
CA VAL A 45 7.90 -8.96 -4.78
C VAL A 45 8.48 -9.75 -5.95
N MET A 46 8.82 -9.05 -7.02
CA MET A 46 9.54 -9.63 -8.16
C MET A 46 11.01 -9.28 -8.03
N GLU A 47 11.88 -10.27 -7.85
CA GLU A 47 13.32 -10.08 -7.65
C GLU A 47 14.10 -11.24 -8.28
N ASP A 48 15.19 -10.92 -9.00
CA ASP A 48 16.10 -11.89 -9.62
C ASP A 48 15.44 -12.98 -10.50
N GLY A 49 14.32 -12.65 -11.16
CA GLY A 49 13.57 -13.61 -11.98
C GLY A 49 12.65 -14.53 -11.18
N TRP A 50 12.35 -14.16 -9.94
CA TRP A 50 11.41 -14.86 -9.07
C TRP A 50 10.28 -13.94 -8.63
N THR A 51 9.07 -14.47 -8.69
CA THR A 51 7.89 -13.93 -8.03
C THR A 51 7.83 -14.51 -6.62
N LEU A 52 8.13 -13.67 -5.63
CA LEU A 52 8.06 -13.98 -4.21
C LEU A 52 6.73 -13.50 -3.64
N ILE A 53 5.93 -14.44 -3.15
CA ILE A 53 4.72 -14.14 -2.39
C ILE A 53 5.12 -14.12 -0.92
N VAL A 54 5.02 -12.95 -0.31
CA VAL A 54 5.45 -12.71 1.07
C VAL A 54 4.29 -12.20 1.91
N VAL A 55 4.36 -12.47 3.21
CA VAL A 55 3.46 -11.91 4.21
C VAL A 55 4.32 -11.04 5.11
N LYS A 56 3.98 -9.76 5.22
CA LYS A 56 4.71 -8.77 6.01
C LYS A 56 3.82 -8.19 7.10
N LYS A 57 4.37 -8.01 8.30
CA LYS A 57 3.69 -7.26 9.36
C LYS A 57 4.09 -5.81 9.20
N THR A 58 3.14 -4.96 8.86
CA THR A 58 3.37 -3.52 8.78
C THR A 58 2.73 -2.84 9.98
N ALA A 59 3.51 -2.00 10.65
CA ALA A 59 2.97 -1.05 11.62
C ALA A 59 3.03 0.35 11.04
N PRO A 60 2.10 1.22 11.42
CA PRO A 60 2.23 2.61 11.06
C PRO A 60 3.45 3.27 11.72
N GLY A 61 4.17 4.06 10.93
CA GLY A 61 5.28 4.88 11.40
C GLY A 61 5.11 6.35 11.05
N ARG A 62 5.90 7.19 11.72
CA ARG A 62 5.86 8.66 11.58
C ARG A 62 6.11 9.17 10.15
N ARG A 63 6.73 8.37 9.28
CA ARG A 63 7.05 8.69 7.89
C ARG A 63 6.32 7.81 6.87
N GLY A 64 5.36 6.99 7.32
CA GLY A 64 4.69 5.97 6.51
C GLY A 64 4.71 4.59 7.18
N PRO A 65 4.08 3.57 6.58
CA PRO A 65 4.10 2.21 7.10
C PRO A 65 5.54 1.69 7.20
N VAL A 66 5.85 1.06 8.32
CA VAL A 66 7.14 0.45 8.63
C VAL A 66 6.94 -1.06 8.70
N GLU A 67 7.78 -1.78 7.96
CA GLU A 67 7.82 -3.25 8.02
C GLU A 67 8.48 -3.69 9.33
N LEU A 68 7.76 -4.48 10.13
CA LEU A 68 8.24 -5.05 11.38
C LEU A 68 8.87 -6.42 11.16
N THR A 69 8.26 -7.23 10.29
CA THR A 69 8.73 -8.57 9.96
C THR A 69 8.19 -9.02 8.61
N ARG A 70 8.89 -9.98 7.99
CA ARG A 70 8.60 -10.53 6.66
C ARG A 70 8.78 -12.03 6.67
N GLN A 71 7.82 -12.73 6.09
CA GLN A 71 7.89 -14.17 5.86
C GLN A 71 7.59 -14.47 4.39
N THR A 72 8.49 -15.17 3.71
CA THR A 72 8.21 -15.69 2.37
C THR A 72 7.34 -16.92 2.48
N VAL A 73 6.20 -16.91 1.79
CA VAL A 73 5.27 -18.05 1.72
C VAL A 73 5.66 -18.95 0.57
N ARG A 74 5.91 -18.38 -0.62
CA ARG A 74 6.33 -19.12 -1.80
C ARG A 74 7.22 -18.28 -2.71
N ALA A 75 8.13 -18.96 -3.40
CA ALA A 75 8.91 -18.42 -4.50
C ALA A 75 8.52 -19.16 -5.78
N ILE A 76 8.20 -18.42 -6.85
CA ILE A 76 7.81 -18.96 -8.15
C ILE A 76 8.78 -18.39 -9.19
N PRO A 77 9.45 -19.21 -10.02
CA PRO A 77 10.24 -18.70 -11.13
C PRO A 77 9.37 -17.90 -12.10
N ASP A 78 9.85 -16.77 -12.60
CA ASP A 78 9.09 -15.92 -13.53
C ASP A 78 8.84 -16.59 -14.90
N ASP A 79 9.67 -17.58 -15.25
CA ASP A 79 9.58 -18.35 -16.49
C ASP A 79 8.76 -19.65 -16.35
N ASP A 80 8.10 -19.87 -15.20
CA ASP A 80 7.35 -21.09 -14.95
C ASP A 80 6.11 -21.22 -15.86
N ALA A 81 6.01 -22.34 -16.60
CA ALA A 81 4.88 -22.60 -17.50
C ALA A 81 3.53 -22.69 -16.78
N HIS A 82 3.53 -22.92 -15.48
CA HIS A 82 2.35 -22.99 -14.62
C HIS A 82 2.27 -21.83 -13.61
N TRP A 83 2.95 -20.71 -13.89
CA TRP A 83 3.05 -19.56 -12.99
C TRP A 83 1.69 -19.10 -12.44
N ASP A 84 0.67 -18.97 -13.30
CA ASP A 84 -0.65 -18.45 -12.89
C ASP A 84 -1.34 -19.35 -11.85
N GLU A 85 -1.28 -20.67 -12.05
CA GLU A 85 -1.84 -21.63 -11.10
C GLU A 85 -1.10 -21.56 -9.77
N ARG A 86 0.23 -21.60 -9.82
CA ARG A 86 1.06 -21.55 -8.60
C ARG A 86 0.90 -20.25 -7.85
N TYR A 87 0.71 -19.13 -8.56
CA TYR A 87 0.47 -17.83 -7.97
C TYR A 87 -0.88 -17.79 -7.27
N ARG A 88 -1.95 -18.30 -7.91
CA ARG A 88 -3.28 -18.38 -7.29
C ARG A 88 -3.27 -19.26 -6.03
N GLU A 89 -2.63 -20.41 -6.09
CA GLU A 89 -2.43 -21.28 -4.91
C GLU A 89 -1.65 -20.55 -3.81
N ALA A 90 -0.55 -19.91 -4.15
CA ALA A 90 0.28 -19.15 -3.21
C ALA A 90 -0.50 -18.03 -2.52
N MET A 91 -1.40 -17.35 -3.25
CA MET A 91 -2.23 -16.28 -2.70
C MET A 91 -3.30 -16.82 -1.74
N VAL A 92 -3.86 -17.99 -2.01
CA VAL A 92 -4.76 -18.67 -1.06
C VAL A 92 -4.02 -19.07 0.21
N GLU A 93 -2.83 -19.67 0.06
CA GLU A 93 -1.96 -20.05 1.16
C GLU A 93 -1.54 -18.83 2.01
N ALA A 94 -1.10 -17.75 1.35
CA ALA A 94 -0.69 -16.51 2.01
C ALA A 94 -1.83 -15.85 2.79
N ARG A 95 -3.06 -15.84 2.26
CA ARG A 95 -4.24 -15.35 2.99
C ARG A 95 -4.54 -16.20 4.22
N SER A 96 -4.47 -17.53 4.10
CA SER A 96 -4.63 -18.40 5.26
C SER A 96 -3.56 -18.12 6.31
N ARG A 97 -2.32 -17.87 5.87
CA ARG A 97 -1.19 -17.57 6.75
C ARG A 97 -1.37 -16.25 7.48
N VAL A 98 -1.85 -15.21 6.81
CA VAL A 98 -2.21 -13.92 7.42
C VAL A 98 -3.19 -14.12 8.57
N THR A 99 -4.30 -14.82 8.33
CA THR A 99 -5.31 -15.06 9.38
C THR A 99 -4.73 -15.80 10.57
N THR A 100 -3.89 -16.82 10.36
CA THR A 100 -3.20 -17.51 11.45
C THR A 100 -2.29 -16.58 12.24
N LEU A 101 -1.48 -15.77 11.56
CA LEU A 101 -0.53 -14.86 12.18
C LEU A 101 -1.21 -13.69 12.92
N GLU A 102 -2.40 -13.27 12.49
CA GLU A 102 -3.23 -12.30 13.22
C GLU A 102 -3.76 -12.89 14.54
N ILE A 103 -4.13 -14.16 14.56
CA ILE A 103 -4.59 -14.85 15.78
C ILE A 103 -3.43 -15.10 16.74
N GLU A 104 -2.26 -15.49 16.23
CA GLU A 104 -1.08 -15.82 17.04
C GLU A 104 -0.37 -14.57 17.59
N SER A 105 -0.49 -13.43 16.92
CA SER A 105 0.20 -12.18 17.29
C SER A 105 -0.76 -10.96 17.34
N PRO A 106 -1.68 -10.92 18.32
CA PRO A 106 -2.67 -9.85 18.49
C PRO A 106 -2.07 -8.47 18.79
#